data_AF-A0A0K2TTE0-F1
#
_entry.id   AF-A0A0K2TTE0-F1
#
_cell.length_a   1.000
_cell.length_b   1.000
_cell.length_c   1.000
_cell.angle_alpha   90.00
_cell.angle_beta   90.00
_cell.angle_gamma   90.00
#
_symmetry.space_group_name_H-M   'P 1'
#
loop_
_entity.id
_entity.type
_entity.pdbx_description
1 polymer ?
#
loop_
_entity_poly.entity_id
_entity_poly.type
_entity_poly.pdbx_seq_one_letter_code
_entity_poly.pdbx_strand_id
1 'polypeptide(L)'
;MKLITKYNSNHIRGYESNSLFPQLINRRQILELTSKRFSESLPASTSYSKVSKNKSVRNNEVSQNQLRIIGKSICNGSYQSSSVMDCSNTSFNTTKEPKQTDHYSNLRITYLNSINVHQNLIKYSTSPVIIGHGTYSNVYKGQLFNKEVAVKRFNKSKESSVNKKNLLHEGIMSLQLRHENIIQLLGVICNDKDSFYALIFEYMNLGSLESYILNSHNSISTAFILSITNEVGNALCYMHDRGIVHLDVKSSNILLTNHPCKIRAKLADLGFAQKLVPHNSSKILSIRGTPAWMAPEILVKRKRIYMYPSADIYSFGILLWQLFERKEPYKDLSIGEVYEFKAKNHHPELSSLFTSALKEILLLCWYLDPFSRPSIREILKKMNSCMGSNNEEYNLSLS
;
A
#
# COMPACT_ATOMS: atom_id res chain seq x y z
N MET A 1 11.18 -35.53 36.08
CA MET A 1 9.71 -35.70 36.01
C MET A 1 9.17 -34.41 35.38
N LYS A 2 8.48 -34.38 34.23
CA LYS A 2 7.18 -35.00 33.82
C LYS A 2 5.95 -34.39 34.51
N LEU A 3 5.25 -33.53 33.75
CA LEU A 3 3.82 -33.13 33.76
C LEU A 3 3.75 -31.85 32.89
N ILE A 4 3.18 -31.76 31.69
CA ILE A 4 2.37 -32.65 30.82
C ILE A 4 0.95 -32.98 31.34
N THR A 5 0.04 -32.04 31.12
CA THR A 5 -1.33 -32.25 30.61
C THR A 5 -1.66 -31.04 29.72
N LYS A 6 -1.75 -31.15 28.39
CA LYS A 6 -2.75 -31.88 27.56
C LYS A 6 -4.09 -31.13 27.47
N TYR A 7 -4.23 -30.34 26.41
CA TYR A 7 -5.53 -29.95 25.85
C TYR A 7 -5.61 -30.45 24.41
N ASN A 8 -6.75 -31.03 24.04
CA ASN A 8 -6.85 -31.87 22.83
C ASN A 8 -7.19 -31.06 21.58
N SER A 9 -6.54 -31.40 20.47
CA SER A 9 -7.13 -31.27 19.15
C SER A 9 -8.28 -32.28 19.00
N ASN A 10 -9.52 -31.80 18.79
CA ASN A 10 -10.53 -32.43 17.92
C ASN A 10 -11.88 -31.70 18.05
N HIS A 11 -12.21 -30.85 17.07
CA HIS A 11 -13.55 -30.78 16.48
C HIS A 11 -13.51 -29.93 15.19
N ILE A 12 -13.26 -30.60 14.06
CA ILE A 12 -13.54 -30.05 12.73
C ILE A 12 -14.75 -30.81 12.19
N ARG A 13 -15.88 -30.11 11.96
CA ARG A 13 -16.97 -30.50 11.06
C ARG A 13 -18.02 -29.39 10.97
N GLY A 14 -18.61 -29.22 9.78
CA GLY A 14 -19.97 -28.71 9.67
C GLY A 14 -20.19 -27.21 9.41
N TYR A 15 -19.52 -26.61 8.41
CA TYR A 15 -20.10 -25.51 7.62
C TYR A 15 -19.56 -25.51 6.18
N GLU A 16 -19.99 -26.48 5.38
CA GLU A 16 -19.77 -26.50 3.93
C GLU A 16 -20.82 -25.63 3.23
N SER A 17 -20.56 -24.32 3.14
CA SER A 17 -21.39 -23.40 2.35
C SER A 17 -21.10 -23.55 0.85
N ASN A 18 -21.71 -24.57 0.22
CA ASN A 18 -21.69 -24.76 -1.23
C ASN A 18 -22.25 -23.52 -1.95
N SER A 19 -21.35 -22.70 -2.49
CA SER A 19 -21.67 -21.54 -3.33
C SER A 19 -20.92 -21.64 -4.65
N LEU A 20 -21.64 -21.83 -5.75
CA LEU A 20 -21.07 -21.98 -7.09
C LEU A 20 -20.57 -20.62 -7.61
N PHE A 21 -19.33 -20.25 -7.30
CA PHE A 21 -18.66 -19.10 -7.90
C PHE A 21 -18.03 -19.45 -9.27
N PRO A 22 -18.38 -18.75 -10.36
CA PRO A 22 -17.81 -19.02 -11.68
C PRO A 22 -16.30 -18.74 -11.78
N GLN A 23 -15.52 -19.82 -11.84
CA GLN A 23 -14.13 -19.89 -12.33
C GLN A 23 -13.29 -18.61 -12.14
N LEU A 24 -12.99 -18.25 -10.89
CA LEU A 24 -11.82 -17.41 -10.61
C LEU A 24 -10.58 -18.11 -11.20
N ILE A 25 -9.73 -17.38 -11.94
CA ILE A 25 -8.51 -18.00 -12.49
C ILE A 25 -7.63 -18.41 -11.31
N ASN A 26 -7.40 -19.72 -11.17
CA ASN A 26 -6.61 -20.23 -10.08
C ASN A 26 -5.15 -19.78 -10.29
N ARG A 27 -4.47 -19.31 -9.23
CA ARG A 27 -3.05 -18.95 -9.31
C ARG A 27 -2.19 -20.14 -9.80
N ARG A 28 -2.64 -21.39 -9.57
CA ARG A 28 -2.07 -22.58 -10.20
C ARG A 28 -2.16 -22.55 -11.72
N GLN A 29 -3.32 -22.26 -12.31
CA GLN A 29 -3.47 -22.18 -13.77
C GLN A 29 -2.56 -21.12 -14.40
N ILE A 30 -2.36 -19.96 -13.76
CA ILE A 30 -1.41 -18.95 -14.25
C ILE A 30 0.01 -19.51 -14.25
N LEU A 31 0.44 -20.13 -13.15
CA LEU A 31 1.78 -20.70 -13.01
C LEU A 31 2.01 -21.91 -13.93
N GLU A 32 1.01 -22.76 -14.13
CA GLU A 32 1.06 -23.94 -15.00
C GLU A 32 1.06 -23.55 -16.49
N LEU A 33 0.34 -22.47 -16.87
CA LEU A 33 0.31 -21.98 -18.26
C LEU A 33 1.56 -21.14 -18.61
N THR A 34 2.13 -20.38 -17.67
CA THR A 34 3.42 -19.71 -17.91
C THR A 34 4.57 -20.71 -17.96
N SER A 35 4.57 -21.75 -17.12
CA SER A 35 5.60 -22.80 -17.20
C SER A 35 5.51 -23.63 -18.49
N LYS A 36 4.31 -24.07 -18.89
CA LYS A 36 4.13 -24.86 -20.13
C LYS A 36 4.61 -24.12 -21.38
N ARG A 37 4.26 -22.83 -21.52
CA ARG A 37 4.71 -22.04 -22.68
C ARG A 37 6.20 -21.72 -22.69
N PHE A 38 6.87 -21.69 -21.52
CA PHE A 38 8.33 -21.57 -21.46
C PHE A 38 9.06 -22.84 -21.93
N SER A 39 8.46 -24.03 -21.76
CA SER A 39 8.99 -25.27 -22.34
C SER A 39 8.73 -25.42 -23.84
N GLU A 40 7.73 -24.71 -24.39
CA GLU A 40 7.37 -24.75 -25.81
C GLU A 40 8.19 -23.77 -26.68
N SER A 41 8.98 -22.88 -26.08
CA SER A 41 9.70 -21.80 -26.77
C SER A 41 11.23 -21.97 -26.84
N LEU A 42 11.75 -23.19 -26.71
CA LEU A 42 13.18 -23.51 -26.82
C LEU A 42 13.47 -24.26 -28.14
N PRO A 43 14.34 -23.72 -29.03
CA PRO A 43 14.88 -24.49 -30.15
C PRO A 43 15.67 -25.71 -29.67
N ALA A 44 15.63 -26.80 -30.44
CA ALA A 44 16.42 -27.99 -30.18
C ALA A 44 17.91 -27.80 -30.58
N SER A 45 18.76 -28.72 -30.11
CA SER A 45 20.24 -28.68 -30.11
C SER A 45 20.86 -27.69 -29.11
N THR A 46 22.02 -27.96 -28.51
CA THR A 46 22.97 -29.07 -28.73
C THR A 46 23.34 -29.77 -27.41
N SER A 47 23.57 -31.08 -27.46
CA SER A 47 23.93 -31.92 -26.31
C SER A 47 25.41 -31.83 -25.94
N TYR A 48 25.75 -31.73 -24.65
CA TYR A 48 27.05 -32.19 -24.14
C TYR A 48 26.99 -32.88 -22.77
N SER A 49 27.60 -34.07 -22.74
CA SER A 49 28.06 -34.93 -21.62
C SER A 49 27.76 -34.56 -20.16
N LYS A 50 27.21 -35.54 -19.42
CA LYS A 50 27.40 -35.68 -17.97
C LYS A 50 28.89 -35.94 -17.65
N VAL A 51 29.43 -35.32 -16.59
CA VAL A 51 30.59 -35.81 -15.84
C VAL A 51 30.27 -35.72 -14.34
N SER A 52 30.73 -36.67 -13.54
CA SER A 52 30.35 -36.82 -12.13
C SER A 52 31.56 -36.84 -11.18
N LYS A 53 31.37 -36.25 -9.99
CA LYS A 53 32.07 -36.48 -8.71
C LYS A 53 33.57 -36.83 -8.74
N ASN A 54 34.41 -36.00 -8.08
CA ASN A 54 35.06 -36.34 -6.79
C ASN A 54 36.24 -35.43 -6.40
N LYS A 55 36.45 -35.25 -5.07
CA LYS A 55 37.74 -34.96 -4.38
C LYS A 55 38.44 -33.60 -4.72
N SER A 56 39.36 -33.06 -3.92
CA SER A 56 39.65 -33.21 -2.47
C SER A 56 40.49 -32.01 -1.96
N VAL A 57 40.53 -31.81 -0.63
CA VAL A 57 41.28 -30.74 0.07
C VAL A 57 42.79 -30.99 0.10
N ARG A 58 43.62 -29.94 -0.12
CA ARG A 58 44.81 -29.60 0.71
C ARG A 58 45.46 -28.25 0.36
N ASN A 59 46.34 -27.77 1.24
CA ASN A 59 46.94 -26.43 1.27
C ASN A 59 48.42 -26.44 0.83
N ASN A 60 48.97 -25.27 0.49
CA ASN A 60 50.15 -24.58 1.11
C ASN A 60 50.59 -23.39 0.20
N GLU A 61 50.78 -22.16 0.72
CA GLU A 61 52.04 -21.49 1.14
C GLU A 61 52.99 -21.04 -0.01
N VAL A 62 53.85 -20.00 0.07
CA VAL A 62 54.01 -18.77 0.90
C VAL A 62 54.99 -17.82 0.17
N SER A 63 54.81 -16.48 0.26
CA SER A 63 55.84 -15.41 0.23
C SER A 63 55.12 -14.07 0.48
N GLN A 64 55.48 -13.18 1.42
CA GLN A 64 56.73 -12.43 1.65
C GLN A 64 57.08 -11.46 0.48
N ASN A 65 57.53 -10.21 0.70
CA ASN A 65 58.11 -9.61 1.92
C ASN A 65 58.05 -8.05 1.95
N GLN A 66 58.43 -7.44 3.11
CA GLN A 66 58.93 -6.05 3.29
C GLN A 66 57.95 -4.86 3.03
N LEU A 67 58.02 -3.66 3.64
CA LEU A 67 58.81 -2.95 4.71
C LEU A 67 57.92 -1.73 5.17
N ARG A 68 58.12 -0.90 6.22
CA ARG A 68 59.16 -0.60 7.25
C ARG A 68 58.46 -0.05 8.54
N ILE A 69 59.18 0.55 9.50
CA ILE A 69 58.67 1.10 10.78
C ILE A 69 59.39 2.44 11.12
N ILE A 70 58.86 3.20 12.12
CA ILE A 70 59.44 4.33 12.91
C ILE A 70 59.16 5.74 12.33
N GLY A 71 58.72 6.75 13.10
CA GLY A 71 58.29 6.80 14.52
C GLY A 71 58.56 8.15 15.23
N LYS A 72 58.02 8.34 16.46
CA LYS A 72 58.14 9.52 17.38
C LYS A 72 57.33 10.78 16.99
N SER A 73 56.98 11.72 17.89
CA SER A 73 56.66 11.71 19.36
C SER A 73 56.18 13.12 19.82
N ILE A 74 55.83 13.27 21.11
CA ILE A 74 55.66 14.52 21.91
C ILE A 74 54.27 15.21 21.84
N CYS A 75 53.87 15.81 22.97
CA CYS A 75 52.62 16.52 23.22
C CYS A 75 52.87 17.88 23.91
N ASN A 76 51.96 18.85 23.76
CA ASN A 76 51.48 19.85 24.75
C ASN A 76 51.00 21.16 24.07
N GLY A 77 50.10 21.93 24.72
CA GLY A 77 50.00 23.39 24.50
C GLY A 77 48.63 24.00 24.11
N SER A 78 47.77 24.23 25.11
CA SER A 78 47.05 25.51 25.37
C SER A 78 46.43 26.39 24.26
N TYR A 79 45.10 26.57 24.39
CA TYR A 79 44.30 27.82 24.27
C TYR A 79 43.97 28.54 22.93
N GLN A 80 42.67 28.88 22.85
CA GLN A 80 41.99 30.05 22.24
C GLN A 80 41.57 30.12 20.73
N SER A 81 40.35 30.66 20.60
CA SER A 81 39.76 31.49 19.53
C SER A 81 39.43 30.94 18.12
N SER A 82 38.12 31.03 17.83
CA SER A 82 37.47 31.57 16.61
C SER A 82 37.52 30.87 15.24
N SER A 83 36.32 30.86 14.63
CA SER A 83 35.99 31.08 13.21
C SER A 83 36.39 30.08 12.11
N VAL A 84 35.32 29.44 11.57
CA VAL A 84 34.98 29.37 10.13
C VAL A 84 35.69 28.33 9.24
N MET A 85 34.91 27.83 8.28
CA MET A 85 35.22 26.97 7.12
C MET A 85 35.58 25.49 7.37
N ASP A 86 34.61 24.66 7.01
CA ASP A 86 34.68 23.70 5.90
C ASP A 86 35.86 22.71 5.84
N CYS A 87 35.53 21.42 5.94
CA CYS A 87 36.41 20.32 5.54
C CYS A 87 35.59 19.14 5.01
N SER A 88 36.04 18.59 3.88
CA SER A 88 35.42 17.44 3.23
C SER A 88 36.04 16.11 3.70
N ASN A 89 35.29 15.02 3.48
CA ASN A 89 35.76 13.63 3.39
C ASN A 89 36.93 13.17 4.27
N THR A 90 36.63 12.46 5.37
CA THR A 90 37.44 11.32 5.81
C THR A 90 36.56 10.09 6.02
N SER A 91 37.07 8.92 5.62
CA SER A 91 36.30 7.68 5.49
C SER A 91 36.52 6.72 6.66
N PHE A 92 35.46 6.42 7.41
CA PHE A 92 35.47 5.33 8.39
C PHE A 92 35.02 4.00 7.75
N ASN A 93 36.00 3.16 7.43
CA ASN A 93 35.74 1.76 7.10
C ASN A 93 35.29 1.01 8.37
N THR A 94 34.02 0.62 8.40
CA THR A 94 33.51 -0.42 9.32
C THR A 94 32.99 -1.58 8.49
N THR A 95 33.56 -2.77 8.72
CA THR A 95 33.14 -4.02 8.09
C THR A 95 31.71 -4.34 8.52
N LYS A 96 30.76 -4.28 7.59
CA LYS A 96 29.36 -4.62 7.86
C LYS A 96 29.16 -6.13 7.71
N GLU A 97 28.73 -6.77 8.79
CA GLU A 97 28.06 -8.06 8.69
C GLU A 97 26.80 -7.94 7.80
N PRO A 98 26.44 -9.00 7.05
CA PRO A 98 25.26 -8.99 6.20
C PRO A 98 23.99 -8.91 7.06
N LYS A 99 23.21 -7.83 6.87
CA LYS A 99 22.03 -7.57 7.70
C LYS A 99 20.88 -8.49 7.31
N GLN A 100 20.15 -8.99 8.31
CA GLN A 100 18.92 -9.79 8.11
C GLN A 100 17.87 -9.08 7.24
N THR A 101 17.90 -7.74 7.15
CA THR A 101 17.06 -6.94 6.25
C THR A 101 17.11 -7.42 4.80
N ASP A 102 18.29 -7.88 4.37
CA ASP A 102 18.61 -8.11 2.97
C ASP A 102 18.09 -9.48 2.50
N HIS A 103 17.87 -10.41 3.43
CA HIS A 103 17.20 -11.68 3.14
C HIS A 103 15.69 -11.48 2.89
N TYR A 104 15.01 -10.70 3.74
CA TYR A 104 13.57 -10.45 3.61
C TYR A 104 13.21 -9.58 2.40
N SER A 105 14.06 -8.63 2.00
CA SER A 105 13.87 -7.87 0.76
C SER A 105 14.03 -8.77 -0.48
N ASN A 106 15.08 -9.62 -0.51
CA ASN A 106 15.29 -10.57 -1.59
C ASN A 106 14.13 -11.58 -1.73
N LEU A 107 13.65 -12.17 -0.63
CA LEU A 107 12.47 -13.06 -0.64
C LEU A 107 11.24 -12.37 -1.25
N ARG A 108 10.96 -11.11 -0.88
CA ARG A 108 9.83 -10.32 -1.41
C ARG A 108 9.97 -10.02 -2.91
N ILE A 109 11.19 -9.76 -3.39
CA ILE A 109 11.49 -9.60 -4.82
C ILE A 109 11.27 -10.93 -5.57
N THR A 110 11.71 -12.06 -5.01
CA THR A 110 11.43 -13.40 -5.57
C THR A 110 9.92 -13.67 -5.67
N TYR A 111 9.12 -13.27 -4.67
CA TYR A 111 7.67 -13.39 -4.75
C TYR A 111 7.02 -12.48 -5.81
N LEU A 112 7.53 -11.27 -6.06
CA LEU A 112 7.09 -10.46 -7.20
C LEU A 112 7.45 -11.14 -8.54
N ASN A 113 8.66 -11.68 -8.65
CA ASN A 113 9.08 -12.42 -9.85
C ASN A 113 8.20 -13.66 -10.09
N SER A 114 7.65 -14.30 -9.04
CA SER A 114 6.69 -15.41 -9.16
C SER A 114 5.34 -15.04 -9.76
N ILE A 115 5.03 -13.75 -9.93
CA ILE A 115 3.82 -13.24 -10.59
C ILE A 115 4.17 -12.29 -11.75
N ASN A 116 5.36 -12.44 -12.35
CA ASN A 116 5.76 -11.67 -13.52
C ASN A 116 4.93 -12.10 -14.76
N VAL A 117 4.37 -11.13 -15.46
CA VAL A 117 3.54 -11.29 -16.66
C VAL A 117 4.27 -10.65 -17.84
N HIS A 118 4.51 -11.43 -18.90
CA HIS A 118 5.12 -10.90 -20.11
C HIS A 118 4.19 -9.89 -20.79
N GLN A 119 4.70 -8.73 -21.22
CA GLN A 119 3.89 -7.59 -21.67
C GLN A 119 2.90 -7.94 -22.79
N ASN A 120 3.30 -8.82 -23.73
CA ASN A 120 2.46 -9.29 -24.84
C ASN A 120 1.25 -10.16 -24.41
N LEU A 121 1.13 -10.55 -23.13
CA LEU A 121 -0.04 -11.26 -22.59
C LEU A 121 -1.18 -10.31 -22.21
N ILE A 122 -0.90 -9.00 -22.08
CA ILE A 122 -1.93 -7.97 -21.92
C ILE A 122 -2.42 -7.54 -23.29
N LYS A 123 -3.71 -7.73 -23.54
CA LYS A 123 -4.41 -7.12 -24.67
C LYS A 123 -5.02 -5.79 -24.24
N TYR A 124 -5.01 -4.81 -25.14
CA TYR A 124 -5.75 -3.55 -24.99
C TYR A 124 -6.77 -3.43 -26.12
N SER A 125 -7.78 -2.57 -25.95
CA SER A 125 -8.64 -2.11 -27.04
C SER A 125 -7.84 -1.32 -28.08
N THR A 126 -8.31 -1.29 -29.34
CA THR A 126 -7.65 -0.62 -30.47
C THR A 126 -7.30 0.84 -30.18
N SER A 127 -8.17 1.54 -29.44
CA SER A 127 -7.81 2.74 -28.69
C SER A 127 -7.69 2.37 -27.20
N PRO A 128 -6.49 2.44 -26.58
CA PRO A 128 -6.31 2.06 -25.17
C PRO A 128 -7.02 3.01 -24.20
N VAL A 129 -8.04 2.52 -23.50
CA VAL A 129 -8.82 3.33 -22.54
C VAL A 129 -8.01 3.56 -21.26
N ILE A 130 -7.73 4.84 -20.96
CA ILE A 130 -7.24 5.25 -19.64
C ILE A 130 -8.43 5.34 -18.69
N ILE A 131 -8.30 4.74 -17.50
CA ILE A 131 -9.31 4.67 -16.44
C ILE A 131 -8.83 5.32 -15.13
N GLY A 132 -7.65 5.94 -15.13
CA GLY A 132 -7.13 6.70 -13.99
C GLY A 132 -5.81 7.39 -14.33
N HIS A 133 -5.64 8.62 -13.86
CA HIS A 133 -4.44 9.43 -14.04
C HIS A 133 -3.75 9.67 -12.69
N GLY A 134 -2.42 9.69 -12.68
CA GLY A 134 -1.62 10.02 -11.50
C GLY A 134 -0.23 10.54 -11.88
N THR A 135 0.40 11.29 -10.98
CA THR A 135 1.66 12.03 -11.23
C THR A 135 2.77 11.15 -11.81
N TYR A 136 2.85 9.88 -11.40
CA TYR A 136 3.91 8.95 -11.78
C TYR A 136 3.43 7.75 -12.61
N SER A 137 2.13 7.62 -12.86
CA SER A 137 1.53 6.46 -13.51
C SER A 137 0.16 6.74 -14.12
N ASN A 138 -0.15 6.10 -15.24
CA ASN A 138 -1.50 6.05 -15.80
C ASN A 138 -2.07 4.62 -15.66
N VAL A 139 -3.36 4.51 -15.37
CA VAL A 139 -4.06 3.23 -15.23
C VAL A 139 -4.87 2.97 -16.50
N TYR A 140 -4.60 1.86 -17.17
CA TYR A 140 -5.27 1.48 -18.42
C TYR A 140 -6.23 0.31 -18.18
N LYS A 141 -7.37 0.29 -18.88
CA LYS A 141 -8.19 -0.92 -18.99
C LYS A 141 -7.54 -1.87 -20.00
N GLY A 142 -7.32 -3.11 -19.59
CA GLY A 142 -6.77 -4.17 -20.45
C GLY A 142 -7.44 -5.51 -20.20
N GLN A 143 -6.97 -6.55 -20.90
CA GLN A 143 -7.38 -7.93 -20.69
C GLN A 143 -6.16 -8.84 -20.51
N LEU A 144 -6.22 -9.71 -19.50
CA LEU A 144 -5.27 -10.79 -19.25
C LEU A 144 -6.03 -12.12 -19.22
N PHE A 145 -5.65 -13.08 -20.06
CA PHE A 145 -6.33 -14.38 -20.21
C PHE A 145 -7.87 -14.25 -20.37
N ASN A 146 -8.30 -13.31 -21.23
CA ASN A 146 -9.69 -12.95 -21.51
C ASN A 146 -10.50 -12.41 -20.30
N LYS A 147 -9.84 -11.99 -19.21
CA LYS A 147 -10.47 -11.25 -18.11
C LYS A 147 -10.03 -9.81 -18.06
N GLU A 148 -10.95 -8.91 -17.75
CA GLU A 148 -10.66 -7.48 -17.63
C GLU A 148 -9.76 -7.20 -16.42
N VAL A 149 -8.76 -6.35 -16.62
CA VAL A 149 -7.75 -5.97 -15.61
C VAL A 149 -7.45 -4.48 -15.66
N ALA A 150 -7.09 -3.90 -14.51
CA ALA A 150 -6.58 -2.54 -14.40
C ALA A 150 -5.04 -2.60 -14.42
N VAL A 151 -4.42 -1.93 -15.40
CA VAL A 151 -2.96 -1.94 -15.59
C VAL A 151 -2.38 -0.58 -15.22
N LYS A 152 -1.90 -0.44 -13.97
CA LYS A 152 -1.22 0.76 -13.47
C LYS A 152 0.21 0.77 -14.00
N ARG A 153 0.43 1.52 -15.09
CA ARG A 153 1.72 1.63 -15.79
C ARG A 153 2.44 2.90 -15.35
N PHE A 154 3.69 2.77 -14.92
CA PHE A 154 4.51 3.92 -14.54
C PHE A 154 4.97 4.70 -15.78
N ASN A 155 4.94 6.02 -15.69
CA ASN A 155 5.23 6.93 -16.81
C ASN A 155 6.72 6.84 -17.20
N LYS A 156 7.06 6.81 -18.50
CA LYS A 156 8.46 6.81 -18.94
C LYS A 156 9.18 8.06 -18.41
N SER A 157 10.10 7.87 -17.46
CA SER A 157 10.93 8.92 -16.87
C SER A 157 12.39 8.74 -17.29
N LYS A 158 13.21 9.79 -17.16
CA LYS A 158 14.67 9.67 -17.30
C LYS A 158 15.31 8.84 -16.17
N GLU A 159 14.60 8.69 -15.05
CA GLU A 159 15.02 7.95 -13.87
C GLU A 159 14.23 6.64 -13.73
N SER A 160 14.49 5.68 -14.62
CA SER A 160 13.88 4.34 -14.60
C SER A 160 14.01 3.63 -13.24
N SER A 161 15.09 3.92 -12.49
CA SER A 161 15.33 3.40 -11.15
C SER A 161 14.30 3.86 -10.10
N VAL A 162 13.70 5.06 -10.25
CA VAL A 162 12.63 5.55 -9.36
C VAL A 162 11.33 4.83 -9.65
N ASN A 163 10.97 4.64 -10.93
CA ASN A 163 9.80 3.86 -11.33
C ASN A 163 9.90 2.42 -10.83
N LYS A 164 11.07 1.79 -10.97
CA LYS A 164 11.32 0.44 -10.47
C LYS A 164 11.21 0.36 -8.94
N LYS A 165 11.73 1.36 -8.20
CA LYS A 165 11.53 1.44 -6.73
C LYS A 165 10.06 1.58 -6.33
N ASN A 166 9.29 2.43 -7.02
CA ASN A 166 7.87 2.63 -6.75
C ASN A 166 7.06 1.34 -7.04
N LEU A 167 7.28 0.70 -8.19
CA LEU A 167 6.66 -0.59 -8.55
C LEU A 167 6.99 -1.67 -7.52
N LEU A 168 8.25 -1.80 -7.13
CA LEU A 168 8.67 -2.78 -6.12
C LEU A 168 8.02 -2.48 -4.77
N HIS A 169 7.92 -1.23 -4.34
CA HIS A 169 7.29 -0.86 -3.08
C HIS A 169 5.79 -1.21 -3.06
N GLU A 170 5.02 -0.68 -4.00
CA GLU A 170 3.56 -0.88 -4.09
C GLU A 170 3.22 -2.36 -4.34
N GLY A 171 3.98 -3.03 -5.21
CA GLY A 171 3.82 -4.47 -5.46
C GLY A 171 4.12 -5.32 -4.21
N ILE A 172 5.16 -4.99 -3.44
CA ILE A 172 5.50 -5.69 -2.19
C ILE A 172 4.44 -5.44 -1.11
N MET A 173 3.84 -4.24 -1.02
CA MET A 173 2.71 -3.99 -0.11
C MET A 173 1.48 -4.80 -0.54
N SER A 174 1.11 -4.74 -1.81
CA SER A 174 -0.05 -5.44 -2.38
C SER A 174 0.06 -6.96 -2.27
N LEU A 175 1.25 -7.54 -2.42
CA LEU A 175 1.49 -8.98 -2.20
C LEU A 175 1.29 -9.44 -0.75
N GLN A 176 1.41 -8.55 0.23
CA GLN A 176 1.26 -8.88 1.66
C GLN A 176 -0.17 -8.69 2.17
N LEU A 177 -1.03 -8.03 1.39
CA LEU A 177 -2.40 -7.68 1.79
C LEU A 177 -3.41 -8.43 0.92
N ARG A 178 -3.99 -9.51 1.47
CA ARG A 178 -5.04 -10.29 0.80
C ARG A 178 -6.30 -10.28 1.66
N HIS A 179 -7.23 -9.41 1.30
CA HIS A 179 -8.49 -9.18 2.00
C HIS A 179 -9.62 -8.92 0.98
N GLU A 180 -10.87 -9.23 1.32
CA GLU A 180 -12.01 -9.06 0.39
C GLU A 180 -12.32 -7.61 0.04
N ASN A 181 -11.85 -6.66 0.86
CA ASN A 181 -11.99 -5.21 0.66
C ASN A 181 -10.66 -4.49 0.36
N ILE A 182 -9.61 -5.20 -0.06
CA ILE A 182 -8.37 -4.61 -0.57
C ILE A 182 -8.19 -5.04 -2.03
N ILE A 183 -7.71 -4.14 -2.90
CA ILE A 183 -7.54 -4.42 -4.32
C ILE A 183 -6.52 -5.54 -4.54
N GLN A 184 -6.91 -6.60 -5.27
CA GLN A 184 -6.05 -7.76 -5.51
C GLN A 184 -5.08 -7.48 -6.67
N LEU A 185 -3.79 -7.43 -6.36
CA LEU A 185 -2.72 -7.54 -7.35
C LEU A 185 -2.76 -8.96 -7.97
N LEU A 186 -2.84 -9.03 -9.30
CA LEU A 186 -2.88 -10.26 -10.10
C LEU A 186 -1.53 -10.61 -10.72
N GLY A 187 -0.72 -9.59 -11.06
CA GLY A 187 0.58 -9.77 -11.69
C GLY A 187 1.39 -8.48 -11.76
N VAL A 188 2.67 -8.59 -12.14
CA VAL A 188 3.55 -7.43 -12.36
C VAL A 188 4.27 -7.54 -13.69
N ILE A 189 4.62 -6.41 -14.29
CA ILE A 189 5.44 -6.32 -15.49
C ILE A 189 6.67 -5.50 -15.11
N CYS A 190 7.85 -6.11 -15.17
CA CYS A 190 9.13 -5.46 -14.87
C CYS A 190 10.11 -5.79 -16.00
N ASN A 191 10.04 -5.00 -17.08
CA ASN A 191 10.89 -5.13 -18.26
C ASN A 191 11.89 -3.98 -18.28
N ASP A 192 13.10 -4.26 -17.78
CA ASP A 192 14.18 -3.28 -17.67
C ASP A 192 14.67 -2.77 -19.04
N LYS A 193 14.59 -3.59 -20.10
CA LYS A 193 15.06 -3.24 -21.45
C LYS A 193 14.24 -2.10 -22.06
N ASP A 194 12.91 -2.24 -22.05
CA ASP A 194 12.00 -1.23 -22.60
C ASP A 194 11.66 -0.11 -21.58
N SER A 195 12.19 -0.24 -20.35
CA SER A 195 11.75 0.48 -19.14
C SER A 195 10.22 0.45 -18.96
N PHE A 196 9.62 -0.71 -19.23
CA PHE A 196 8.19 -0.94 -19.05
C PHE A 196 7.95 -1.54 -17.66
N TYR A 197 7.35 -0.72 -16.80
CA TYR A 197 7.02 -1.05 -15.42
C TYR A 197 5.50 -0.90 -15.22
N ALA A 198 4.82 -1.97 -14.83
CA ALA A 198 3.38 -1.92 -14.51
C ALA A 198 2.96 -2.93 -13.43
N LEU A 199 1.89 -2.59 -12.72
CA LEU A 199 1.16 -3.48 -11.82
C LEU A 199 -0.19 -3.82 -12.45
N ILE A 200 -0.59 -5.09 -12.37
CA ILE A 200 -1.85 -5.60 -12.93
C ILE A 200 -2.76 -5.95 -11.76
N PHE A 201 -3.87 -5.23 -11.63
CA PHE A 201 -4.90 -5.44 -10.61
C PHE A 201 -6.19 -5.98 -11.23
N GLU A 202 -7.07 -6.52 -10.39
CA GLU A 202 -8.46 -6.77 -10.79
C GLU A 202 -9.15 -5.49 -11.27
N TYR A 203 -10.04 -5.59 -12.26
CA TYR A 203 -10.81 -4.45 -12.75
C TYR A 203 -12.08 -4.24 -11.93
N MET A 204 -12.32 -2.98 -11.55
CA MET A 204 -13.45 -2.56 -10.71
C MET A 204 -14.40 -1.71 -11.58
N ASN A 205 -15.52 -2.31 -11.98
CA ASN A 205 -16.27 -1.85 -13.15
C ASN A 205 -17.10 -0.56 -12.95
N LEU A 206 -17.19 -0.03 -11.74
CA LEU A 206 -17.90 1.21 -11.41
C LEU A 206 -16.94 2.39 -11.17
N GLY A 207 -15.63 2.19 -11.34
CA GLY A 207 -14.63 3.25 -11.12
C GLY A 207 -14.35 3.52 -9.65
N SER A 208 -14.07 4.78 -9.30
CA SER A 208 -13.85 5.23 -7.92
C SER A 208 -15.15 5.64 -7.24
N LEU A 209 -15.17 5.53 -5.91
CA LEU A 209 -16.23 6.01 -5.05
C LEU A 209 -16.44 7.53 -5.21
N GLU A 210 -15.37 8.27 -5.44
CA GLU A 210 -15.39 9.72 -5.73
C GLU A 210 -16.26 10.05 -6.95
N SER A 211 -15.96 9.46 -8.10
CA SER A 211 -16.76 9.63 -9.31
C SER A 211 -18.18 9.08 -9.14
N TYR A 212 -18.38 8.10 -8.25
CA TYR A 212 -19.70 7.54 -7.98
C TYR A 212 -20.58 8.47 -7.12
N ILE A 213 -20.07 9.04 -6.02
CA ILE A 213 -20.87 9.90 -5.13
C ILE A 213 -21.09 11.31 -5.67
N LEU A 214 -20.12 11.85 -6.43
CA LEU A 214 -20.21 13.18 -7.05
C LEU A 214 -21.10 13.19 -8.31
N ASN A 215 -21.44 12.03 -8.87
CA ASN A 215 -22.40 11.93 -9.98
C ASN A 215 -23.84 12.07 -9.46
N SER A 216 -24.54 13.12 -9.89
CA SER A 216 -25.91 13.42 -9.48
C SER A 216 -26.95 12.39 -9.91
N HIS A 217 -26.68 11.58 -10.94
CA HIS A 217 -27.56 10.50 -11.37
C HIS A 217 -27.54 9.27 -10.44
N ASN A 218 -26.56 9.17 -9.53
CA ASN A 218 -26.51 8.10 -8.53
C ASN A 218 -27.28 8.51 -7.26
N SER A 219 -28.21 7.66 -6.81
CA SER A 219 -28.78 7.75 -5.47
C SER A 219 -27.85 7.09 -4.45
N ILE A 220 -27.68 7.73 -3.29
CA ILE A 220 -26.79 7.28 -2.21
C ILE A 220 -27.65 7.05 -0.97
N SER A 221 -27.92 5.79 -0.64
CA SER A 221 -28.73 5.42 0.52
C SER A 221 -27.89 5.18 1.78
N THR A 222 -28.55 5.23 2.95
CA THR A 222 -27.99 4.85 4.25
C THR A 222 -27.33 3.47 4.22
N ALA A 223 -27.96 2.51 3.54
CA ALA A 223 -27.43 1.15 3.38
C ALA A 223 -26.16 1.11 2.50
N PHE A 224 -26.08 1.95 1.46
CA PHE A 224 -24.85 2.12 0.68
C PHE A 224 -23.74 2.69 1.57
N ILE A 225 -23.98 3.82 2.25
CA ILE A 225 -22.99 4.46 3.13
C ILE A 225 -22.49 3.49 4.20
N LEU A 226 -23.39 2.75 4.86
CA LEU A 226 -23.01 1.78 5.89
C LEU A 226 -22.25 0.58 5.31
N SER A 227 -22.56 0.15 4.07
CA SER A 227 -21.79 -0.88 3.37
C SER A 227 -20.38 -0.40 3.02
N ILE A 228 -20.21 0.80 2.45
CA ILE A 228 -18.89 1.38 2.14
C ILE A 228 -18.08 1.59 3.43
N THR A 229 -18.70 2.13 4.47
CA THR A 229 -18.12 2.35 5.81
C THR A 229 -17.52 1.06 6.35
N ASN A 230 -18.31 -0.01 6.40
CA ASN A 230 -17.86 -1.31 6.89
C ASN A 230 -16.78 -1.94 6.00
N GLU A 231 -16.91 -1.86 4.69
CA GLU A 231 -15.98 -2.49 3.75
C GLU A 231 -14.60 -1.82 3.77
N VAL A 232 -14.54 -0.48 3.76
CA VAL A 232 -13.28 0.27 3.91
C VAL A 232 -12.72 0.13 5.33
N GLY A 233 -13.57 0.17 6.36
CA GLY A 233 -13.13 -0.03 7.74
C GLY A 233 -12.57 -1.44 8.01
N ASN A 234 -13.12 -2.48 7.38
CA ASN A 234 -12.60 -3.85 7.46
C ASN A 234 -11.24 -3.98 6.76
N ALA A 235 -11.04 -3.29 5.63
CA ALA A 235 -9.73 -3.19 4.99
C ALA A 235 -8.69 -2.54 5.91
N LEU A 236 -9.05 -1.44 6.59
CA LEU A 236 -8.18 -0.78 7.56
C LEU A 236 -7.92 -1.63 8.80
N CYS A 237 -8.93 -2.30 9.38
CA CYS A 237 -8.75 -3.30 10.45
C CYS A 237 -7.68 -4.34 10.05
N TYR A 238 -7.83 -4.92 8.85
CA TYR A 238 -6.91 -5.94 8.34
C TYR A 238 -5.47 -5.42 8.18
N MET A 239 -5.29 -4.18 7.74
CA MET A 239 -3.97 -3.53 7.60
C MET A 239 -3.37 -3.19 8.97
N HIS A 240 -4.16 -2.56 9.86
CA HIS A 240 -3.75 -2.11 11.19
C HIS A 240 -3.35 -3.28 12.09
N ASP A 241 -4.13 -4.38 12.10
CA ASP A 241 -3.81 -5.62 12.83
C ASP A 241 -2.48 -6.28 12.32
N ARG A 242 -1.96 -5.88 11.14
CA ARG A 242 -0.66 -6.32 10.58
C ARG A 242 0.46 -5.30 10.76
N GLY A 243 0.18 -4.19 11.45
CA GLY A 243 1.10 -3.07 11.61
C GLY A 243 1.41 -2.37 10.29
N ILE A 244 0.44 -2.27 9.37
CA ILE A 244 0.56 -1.54 8.10
C ILE A 244 -0.46 -0.39 8.10
N VAL A 245 -0.04 0.80 7.68
CA VAL A 245 -0.88 2.00 7.53
C VAL A 245 -0.95 2.42 6.06
N HIS A 246 -2.05 3.05 5.65
CA HIS A 246 -2.32 3.38 4.23
C HIS A 246 -1.85 4.77 3.81
N LEU A 247 -2.03 5.77 4.69
CA LEU A 247 -1.64 7.18 4.54
C LEU A 247 -2.34 8.00 3.46
N ASP A 248 -3.25 7.40 2.69
CA ASP A 248 -3.93 8.03 1.56
C ASP A 248 -5.35 7.45 1.37
N VAL A 249 -6.08 7.31 2.50
CA VAL A 249 -7.48 6.86 2.50
C VAL A 249 -8.35 8.02 2.00
N LYS A 250 -8.89 7.87 0.79
CA LYS A 250 -9.75 8.87 0.13
C LYS A 250 -10.70 8.21 -0.86
N SER A 251 -11.77 8.90 -1.25
CA SER A 251 -12.78 8.41 -2.19
C SER A 251 -12.21 8.01 -3.56
N SER A 252 -11.19 8.71 -4.05
CA SER A 252 -10.48 8.38 -5.30
C SER A 252 -9.76 7.03 -5.24
N ASN A 253 -9.30 6.63 -4.04
CA ASN A 253 -8.58 5.39 -3.78
C ASN A 253 -9.50 4.24 -3.33
N ILE A 254 -10.82 4.43 -3.34
CA ILE A 254 -11.80 3.36 -3.04
C ILE A 254 -12.48 3.00 -4.35
N LEU A 255 -12.26 1.79 -4.83
CA LEU A 255 -12.78 1.32 -6.11
C LEU A 255 -14.04 0.48 -5.91
N LEU A 256 -15.00 0.64 -6.82
CA LEU A 256 -16.34 0.03 -6.75
C LEU A 256 -16.58 -0.98 -7.87
N THR A 257 -17.30 -2.05 -7.55
CA THR A 257 -17.68 -3.09 -8.51
C THR A 257 -19.08 -3.63 -8.24
N ASN A 258 -19.77 -4.09 -9.29
CA ASN A 258 -21.04 -4.79 -9.17
C ASN A 258 -20.80 -6.22 -8.68
N HIS A 259 -21.44 -6.60 -7.57
CA HIS A 259 -21.56 -7.98 -7.13
C HIS A 259 -23.04 -8.38 -7.14
N PRO A 260 -23.43 -9.65 -7.39
CA PRO A 260 -24.82 -10.04 -7.65
C PRO A 260 -25.90 -9.64 -6.62
N CYS A 261 -25.52 -9.20 -5.42
CA CYS A 261 -26.45 -8.78 -4.36
C CYS A 261 -26.25 -7.32 -3.88
N LYS A 262 -25.14 -6.65 -4.23
CA LYS A 262 -24.84 -5.25 -3.87
C LYS A 262 -23.61 -4.72 -4.59
N ILE A 263 -23.42 -3.40 -4.57
CA ILE A 263 -22.11 -2.78 -4.87
C ILE A 263 -21.10 -3.19 -3.80
N ARG A 264 -19.84 -3.38 -4.20
CA ARG A 264 -18.73 -3.77 -3.34
C ARG A 264 -17.55 -2.82 -3.48
N ALA A 265 -17.00 -2.39 -2.35
CA ALA A 265 -15.84 -1.51 -2.26
C ALA A 265 -14.54 -2.28 -1.97
N LYS A 266 -13.45 -1.80 -2.58
CA LYS A 266 -12.07 -2.19 -2.27
C LYS A 266 -11.18 -0.98 -2.14
N LEU A 267 -10.41 -0.92 -1.06
CA LEU A 267 -9.37 0.08 -0.83
C LEU A 267 -8.15 -0.23 -1.72
N ALA A 268 -7.62 0.81 -2.38
CA ALA A 268 -6.63 0.71 -3.45
C ALA A 268 -5.54 1.81 -3.35
N ASP A 269 -4.54 1.71 -4.23
CA ASP A 269 -3.29 2.49 -4.23
C ASP A 269 -2.46 2.38 -2.93
N LEU A 270 -1.79 1.23 -2.80
CA LEU A 270 -0.85 0.97 -1.72
C LEU A 270 0.54 1.63 -1.98
N GLY A 271 0.63 2.62 -2.88
CA GLY A 271 1.88 3.28 -3.26
C GLY A 271 2.50 4.18 -2.20
N PHE A 272 1.75 4.51 -1.14
CA PHE A 272 2.26 5.19 0.07
C PHE A 272 2.17 4.31 1.34
N ALA A 273 1.60 3.10 1.24
CA ALA A 273 1.34 2.25 2.39
C ALA A 273 2.65 1.74 3.01
N GLN A 274 2.74 1.75 4.34
CA GLN A 274 3.99 1.47 5.04
C GLN A 274 3.79 0.56 6.24
N LYS A 275 4.73 -0.37 6.44
CA LYS A 275 4.80 -1.16 7.66
C LYS A 275 5.42 -0.31 8.79
N LEU A 276 4.73 -0.24 9.91
CA LEU A 276 5.21 0.35 11.15
C LEU A 276 6.41 -0.45 11.66
N VAL A 277 7.50 0.25 11.97
CA VAL A 277 8.73 -0.35 12.52
C VAL A 277 8.86 0.06 13.99
N PRO A 278 9.10 -0.88 14.92
CA PRO A 278 9.41 -0.54 16.31
C PRO A 278 10.58 0.47 16.41
N HIS A 279 10.56 1.27 17.48
CA HIS A 279 11.59 2.27 17.79
C HIS A 279 11.75 3.40 16.75
N ASN A 280 10.62 4.02 16.35
CA ASN A 280 10.58 5.40 15.82
C ASN A 280 11.40 5.66 14.54
N SER A 281 11.65 4.64 13.72
CA SER A 281 12.49 4.74 12.53
C SER A 281 11.73 4.95 11.20
N SER A 282 10.40 4.85 11.20
CA SER A 282 9.51 5.09 10.05
C SER A 282 9.47 6.58 9.65
N LYS A 283 10.55 7.06 9.02
CA LYS A 283 10.69 8.43 8.52
C LYS A 283 10.08 8.56 7.13
N ILE A 284 8.97 9.29 7.01
CA ILE A 284 8.52 9.81 5.72
C ILE A 284 9.52 10.89 5.26
N LEU A 285 10.16 10.68 4.11
CA LEU A 285 11.21 11.58 3.56
C LEU A 285 10.65 12.83 2.85
N SER A 286 9.36 12.85 2.55
CA SER A 286 8.66 13.95 1.87
C SER A 286 7.15 13.83 2.11
N ILE A 287 6.44 14.93 2.40
CA ILE A 287 4.97 14.94 2.46
C ILE A 287 4.40 14.39 1.14
N ARG A 288 3.52 13.39 1.24
CA ARG A 288 2.88 12.65 0.13
C ARG A 288 1.47 12.21 0.56
N GLY A 289 0.56 12.05 -0.40
CA GLY A 289 -0.89 11.92 -0.17
C GLY A 289 -1.63 13.21 -0.58
N THR A 290 -2.97 13.21 -0.55
CA THR A 290 -3.76 14.40 -0.93
C THR A 290 -4.12 15.28 0.28
N PRO A 291 -3.68 16.56 0.35
CA PRO A 291 -3.81 17.45 1.52
C PRO A 291 -5.17 17.50 2.23
N ALA A 292 -6.28 17.48 1.48
CA ALA A 292 -7.63 17.53 2.03
C ALA A 292 -7.97 16.31 2.92
N TRP A 293 -7.43 15.12 2.67
CA TRP A 293 -7.65 13.94 3.51
C TRP A 293 -6.61 13.78 4.63
N MET A 294 -5.39 14.30 4.43
CA MET A 294 -4.26 14.09 5.36
C MET A 294 -4.48 14.69 6.76
N ALA A 295 -4.05 13.97 7.80
CA ALA A 295 -4.10 14.39 9.19
C ALA A 295 -3.07 15.50 9.53
N PRO A 296 -3.39 16.44 10.44
CA PRO A 296 -2.57 17.63 10.71
C PRO A 296 -1.13 17.30 11.16
N GLU A 297 -0.92 16.21 11.90
CA GLU A 297 0.41 15.81 12.36
C GLU A 297 1.37 15.40 11.23
N ILE A 298 0.83 14.94 10.09
CA ILE A 298 1.61 14.59 8.89
C ILE A 298 2.04 15.86 8.14
N LEU A 299 1.17 16.88 8.15
CA LEU A 299 1.36 18.14 7.43
C LEU A 299 2.33 19.08 8.16
N VAL A 300 2.24 19.16 9.49
CA VAL A 300 2.96 20.14 10.30
C VAL A 300 4.38 19.67 10.69
N LYS A 301 4.59 18.39 11.03
CA LYS A 301 5.81 17.93 11.74
C LYS A 301 6.99 17.54 10.82
N ARG A 302 7.47 18.49 10.00
CA ARG A 302 8.57 18.38 9.02
C ARG A 302 9.88 17.67 9.47
N LYS A 303 10.14 17.48 10.77
CA LYS A 303 11.39 16.85 11.29
C LYS A 303 11.19 15.49 11.98
N ARG A 304 9.97 15.14 12.40
CA ARG A 304 9.61 13.84 13.03
C ARG A 304 8.14 13.54 12.75
N ILE A 305 7.85 13.06 11.53
CA ILE A 305 6.54 12.47 11.22
C ILE A 305 6.52 11.08 11.86
N TYR A 306 5.83 10.96 12.99
CA TYR A 306 5.49 9.66 13.56
C TYR A 306 4.25 9.13 12.85
N MET A 307 4.25 7.83 12.56
CA MET A 307 3.22 7.19 11.76
C MET A 307 2.41 6.24 12.64
N TYR A 308 1.10 6.43 12.66
CA TYR A 308 0.17 5.68 13.50
C TYR A 308 -1.08 5.30 12.71
N PRO A 309 -1.78 4.22 13.09
CA PRO A 309 -3.09 3.86 12.52
C PRO A 309 -4.09 5.02 12.52
N SER A 310 -4.00 5.90 13.52
CA SER A 310 -4.82 7.11 13.68
C SER A 310 -4.64 8.20 12.61
N ALA A 311 -3.61 8.11 11.77
CA ALA A 311 -3.52 8.89 10.53
C ALA A 311 -4.59 8.46 9.50
N ASP A 312 -4.80 7.15 9.36
CA ASP A 312 -5.86 6.59 8.51
C ASP A 312 -7.25 6.88 9.09
N ILE A 313 -7.39 6.96 10.43
CA ILE A 313 -8.67 7.29 11.10
C ILE A 313 -9.13 8.72 10.79
N TYR A 314 -8.23 9.71 10.81
CA TYR A 314 -8.57 11.08 10.41
C TYR A 314 -9.04 11.12 8.94
N SER A 315 -8.29 10.45 8.06
CA SER A 315 -8.60 10.34 6.63
C SER A 315 -9.93 9.62 6.38
N PHE A 316 -10.23 8.59 7.18
CA PHE A 316 -11.53 7.89 7.21
C PHE A 316 -12.66 8.80 7.71
N GLY A 317 -12.42 9.70 8.66
CA GLY A 317 -13.37 10.75 9.04
C GLY A 317 -13.72 11.69 7.89
N ILE A 318 -12.72 12.14 7.12
CA ILE A 318 -12.95 12.96 5.91
C ILE A 318 -13.75 12.17 4.86
N LEU A 319 -13.46 10.88 4.67
CA LEU A 319 -14.24 9.98 3.81
C LEU A 319 -15.70 9.83 4.27
N LEU A 320 -15.94 9.64 5.57
CA LEU A 320 -17.29 9.53 6.13
C LEU A 320 -18.08 10.81 5.89
N TRP A 321 -17.49 11.98 6.17
CA TRP A 321 -18.09 13.27 5.85
C TRP A 321 -18.48 13.36 4.37
N GLN A 322 -17.58 12.94 3.48
CA GLN A 322 -17.78 13.00 2.03
C GLN A 322 -18.93 12.10 1.54
N LEU A 323 -19.15 10.94 2.18
CA LEU A 323 -20.24 10.02 1.86
C LEU A 323 -21.63 10.65 2.11
N PHE A 324 -21.78 11.44 3.18
CA PHE A 324 -23.05 12.12 3.50
C PHE A 324 -23.21 13.42 2.72
N GLU A 325 -22.18 14.28 2.66
CA GLU A 325 -22.26 15.61 2.05
C GLU A 325 -22.19 15.59 0.52
N ARG A 326 -21.64 14.53 -0.09
CA ARG A 326 -21.43 14.38 -1.54
C ARG A 326 -20.70 15.57 -2.19
N LYS A 327 -19.79 16.20 -1.44
CA LYS A 327 -18.98 17.37 -1.83
C LYS A 327 -17.50 17.00 -1.92
N GLU A 328 -16.68 17.91 -2.44
CA GLU A 328 -15.22 17.82 -2.37
C GLU A 328 -14.72 18.49 -1.07
N PRO A 329 -13.92 17.81 -0.23
CA PRO A 329 -13.49 18.35 1.06
C PRO A 329 -12.55 19.54 0.89
N TYR A 330 -12.92 20.68 1.48
CA TYR A 330 -12.20 21.96 1.41
C TYR A 330 -12.04 22.54 -0.02
N LYS A 331 -12.97 22.24 -0.93
CA LYS A 331 -12.94 22.64 -2.34
C LYS A 331 -12.50 24.09 -2.62
N ASP A 332 -13.02 25.03 -1.83
CA ASP A 332 -12.84 26.47 -2.06
C ASP A 332 -11.60 27.06 -1.34
N LEU A 333 -10.74 26.21 -0.75
CA LEU A 333 -9.51 26.59 -0.07
C LEU A 333 -8.26 26.14 -0.86
N SER A 334 -7.24 27.01 -0.94
CA SER A 334 -5.93 26.60 -1.43
C SER A 334 -5.25 25.59 -0.48
N ILE A 335 -4.24 24.87 -0.98
CA ILE A 335 -3.45 23.92 -0.18
C ILE A 335 -2.82 24.61 1.05
N GLY A 336 -2.47 25.89 0.97
CA GLY A 336 -1.96 26.67 2.11
C GLY A 336 -3.03 26.91 3.17
N GLU A 337 -4.23 27.32 2.76
CA GLU A 337 -5.36 27.55 3.65
C GLU A 337 -5.83 26.24 4.30
N VAL A 338 -5.86 25.12 3.56
CA VAL A 338 -6.13 23.78 4.13
C VAL A 338 -5.13 23.42 5.24
N TYR A 339 -3.85 23.78 5.10
CA TYR A 339 -2.86 23.57 6.15
C TYR A 339 -3.12 24.45 7.38
N GLU A 340 -3.41 25.73 7.20
CA GLU A 340 -3.72 26.64 8.32
C GLU A 340 -5.01 26.28 9.06
N PHE A 341 -6.05 25.94 8.31
CA PHE A 341 -7.37 25.56 8.83
C PHE A 341 -7.24 24.31 9.70
N LYS A 342 -6.55 23.27 9.21
CA LYS A 342 -6.25 22.06 9.99
C LYS A 342 -5.29 22.31 11.16
N ALA A 343 -4.33 23.22 11.04
CA ALA A 343 -3.45 23.60 12.14
C ALA A 343 -4.19 24.31 13.29
N LYS A 344 -5.29 25.02 12.98
CA LYS A 344 -6.23 25.61 13.94
C LYS A 344 -7.27 24.59 14.47
N ASN A 345 -7.10 23.30 14.16
CA ASN A 345 -8.04 22.20 14.45
C ASN A 345 -9.44 22.37 13.84
N HIS A 346 -9.57 23.13 12.75
CA HIS A 346 -10.82 23.19 12.00
C HIS A 346 -10.94 21.99 11.05
N HIS A 347 -12.18 21.55 10.82
CA HIS A 347 -12.57 20.41 9.99
C HIS A 347 -13.72 20.83 9.05
N PRO A 348 -14.14 20.00 8.07
CA PRO A 348 -15.26 20.34 7.20
C PRO A 348 -16.55 20.59 7.99
N GLU A 349 -17.44 21.42 7.44
CA GLU A 349 -18.69 21.79 8.10
C GLU A 349 -19.63 20.59 8.27
N LEU A 350 -20.28 20.50 9.44
CA LEU A 350 -21.23 19.43 9.76
C LEU A 350 -22.66 19.98 9.67
N SER A 351 -23.29 19.82 8.50
CA SER A 351 -24.65 20.31 8.21
C SER A 351 -25.75 19.61 9.05
N SER A 352 -27.01 19.88 8.72
CA SER A 352 -28.18 19.17 9.26
C SER A 352 -28.27 17.69 8.87
N LEU A 353 -27.52 17.23 7.86
CA LEU A 353 -27.51 15.82 7.42
C LEU A 353 -26.92 14.86 8.45
N PHE A 354 -26.08 15.36 9.36
CA PHE A 354 -25.48 14.55 10.41
C PHE A 354 -26.29 14.66 11.71
N THR A 355 -26.81 13.52 12.20
CA THR A 355 -27.34 13.44 13.57
C THR A 355 -26.24 13.65 14.61
N SER A 356 -26.61 14.02 15.84
CA SER A 356 -25.65 14.29 16.93
C SER A 356 -24.64 13.16 17.14
N ALA A 357 -25.08 11.90 16.98
CA ALA A 357 -24.21 10.73 17.09
C ALA A 357 -23.20 10.61 15.93
N LEU A 358 -23.60 10.93 14.70
CA LEU A 358 -22.68 11.01 13.55
C LEU A 358 -21.68 12.17 13.72
N LYS A 359 -22.12 13.32 14.26
CA LYS A 359 -21.22 14.45 14.57
C LYS A 359 -20.18 14.05 15.63
N GLU A 360 -20.57 13.34 16.68
CA GLU A 360 -19.64 12.79 17.68
C GLU A 360 -18.58 11.88 17.04
N ILE A 361 -19.00 10.94 16.18
CA ILE A 361 -18.08 10.01 15.50
C ILE A 361 -17.05 10.75 14.62
N LEU A 362 -17.49 11.77 13.87
CA LEU A 362 -16.58 12.57 13.03
C LEU A 362 -15.59 13.39 13.87
N LEU A 363 -16.04 13.99 14.96
CA LEU A 363 -15.18 14.73 15.89
C LEU A 363 -14.14 13.83 16.58
N LEU A 364 -14.50 12.58 16.91
CA LEU A 364 -13.55 11.56 17.39
C LEU A 364 -12.51 11.19 16.32
N CYS A 365 -12.91 11.07 15.05
CA CYS A 365 -11.96 10.84 13.96
C CYS A 365 -11.00 12.01 13.73
N TRP A 366 -11.46 13.26 13.94
CA TRP A 366 -10.69 14.47 13.65
C TRP A 366 -9.93 15.06 14.84
N TYR A 367 -9.92 14.39 16.00
CA TYR A 367 -9.28 14.89 17.21
C TYR A 367 -7.80 15.27 16.99
N LEU A 368 -7.35 16.41 17.54
CA LEU A 368 -6.05 17.00 17.23
C LEU A 368 -4.89 16.09 17.63
N ASP A 369 -4.96 15.50 18.82
CA ASP A 369 -4.02 14.48 19.27
C ASP A 369 -4.30 13.13 18.57
N PRO A 370 -3.33 12.58 17.81
CA PRO A 370 -3.53 11.30 17.12
C PRO A 370 -3.59 10.09 18.07
N PHE A 371 -3.26 10.18 19.36
CA PHE A 371 -3.40 9.03 20.27
C PHE A 371 -4.82 8.95 20.89
N SER A 372 -5.49 10.09 21.00
CA SER A 372 -6.88 10.21 21.47
C SER A 372 -7.93 9.84 20.40
N ARG A 373 -7.52 9.66 19.14
CA ARG A 373 -8.40 9.12 18.08
C ARG A 373 -8.63 7.61 18.31
N PRO A 374 -9.88 7.12 18.36
CA PRO A 374 -10.18 5.71 18.61
C PRO A 374 -9.75 4.82 17.44
N SER A 375 -9.68 3.50 17.68
CA SER A 375 -9.39 2.54 16.61
C SER A 375 -10.52 2.44 15.59
N ILE A 376 -10.20 2.00 14.37
CA ILE A 376 -11.20 1.77 13.31
C ILE A 376 -12.27 0.76 13.75
N ARG A 377 -11.92 -0.21 14.61
CA ARG A 377 -12.84 -1.21 15.18
C ARG A 377 -13.88 -0.58 16.11
N GLU A 378 -13.51 0.47 16.83
CA GLU A 378 -14.42 1.24 17.70
C GLU A 378 -15.28 2.22 16.90
N ILE A 379 -14.71 2.87 15.88
CA ILE A 379 -15.47 3.71 14.92
C ILE A 379 -16.53 2.86 14.20
N LEU A 380 -16.17 1.68 13.70
CA LEU A 380 -17.14 0.75 13.09
C LEU A 380 -18.22 0.31 14.09
N LYS A 381 -17.86 0.03 15.35
CA LYS A 381 -18.86 -0.31 16.37
C LYS A 381 -19.86 0.84 16.59
N LYS A 382 -19.37 2.08 16.75
CA LYS A 382 -20.22 3.27 16.86
C LYS A 382 -21.09 3.47 15.62
N MET A 383 -20.52 3.45 14.42
CA MET A 383 -21.25 3.62 13.15
C MET A 383 -22.38 2.59 12.98
N ASN A 384 -22.11 1.31 13.23
CA ASN A 384 -23.14 0.27 13.13
C ASN A 384 -24.22 0.39 14.21
N SER A 385 -23.90 0.86 15.42
CA SER A 385 -24.93 1.17 16.43
C SER A 385 -25.79 2.36 16.02
N CYS A 386 -25.19 3.45 15.53
CA CYS A 386 -25.92 4.68 15.19
C CYS A 386 -26.74 4.55 13.89
N MET A 387 -26.28 3.80 12.90
CA MET A 387 -26.97 3.63 11.61
C MET A 387 -27.76 2.31 11.51
N GLY A 388 -27.51 1.34 12.39
CA GLY A 388 -28.21 0.05 12.40
C GLY A 388 -29.42 -0.02 13.33
N SER A 389 -29.56 0.93 14.26
CA SER A 389 -30.73 1.05 15.15
C SER A 389 -31.85 1.94 14.59
N ASN A 390 -31.53 2.83 13.65
CA ASN A 390 -32.49 3.75 13.03
C ASN A 390 -32.84 3.27 11.62
N ASN A 391 -34.09 2.86 11.39
CA ASN A 391 -34.66 2.63 10.04
C ASN A 391 -34.95 3.97 9.31
N GLU A 392 -34.15 5.00 9.56
CA GLU A 392 -34.26 6.30 8.91
C GLU A 392 -33.54 6.24 7.57
N GLU A 393 -34.29 6.30 6.46
CA GLU A 393 -33.69 6.49 5.14
C GLU A 393 -33.21 7.94 4.99
N TYR A 394 -31.90 8.11 5.14
CA TYR A 394 -31.21 9.36 4.80
C TYR A 394 -31.29 9.52 3.28
N ASN A 395 -32.32 10.23 2.81
CA ASN A 395 -32.55 10.51 1.39
C ASN A 395 -31.57 11.60 0.91
N LEU A 396 -30.34 11.18 0.60
CA LEU A 396 -29.25 12.04 0.16
C LEU A 396 -29.32 12.35 -1.36
N SER A 397 -30.49 12.84 -1.78
CA SER A 397 -30.66 13.51 -3.07
C SER A 397 -29.81 14.78 -3.11
N LEU A 398 -29.05 14.96 -4.20
CA LEU A 398 -28.42 16.25 -4.48
C LEU A 398 -29.50 17.26 -4.88
N SER A 399 -29.51 18.40 -4.19
CA SER A 399 -30.34 19.58 -4.45
C SER A 399 -29.75 20.46 -5.55
#